data_AF-A0A367AG68-F1
#
_entry.id   AF-A0A367AG68-F1
#
_cell.length_a   1.000
_cell.length_b   1.000
_cell.length_c   1.000
_cell.angle_alpha   90.00
_cell.angle_beta   90.00
_cell.angle_gamma   90.00
#
_symmetry.space_group_name_H-M   'P 1'
#
loop_
_entity.id
_entity.type
_entity.pdbx_description
1 polymer ?
#
loop_
_entity_poly.entity_id
_entity_poly.type
_entity_poly.pdbx_seq_one_letter_code
_entity_poly.pdbx_strand_id
1 'polypeptide(L)'
;MSESRPPTSTGAPRGATPIGAGGSGGRKKGLLLGTLLLVALIALLLLLSQCGGDDDDSEGNAADSTSESTQSSSSPSSTGSGSGSSTSGSPSAGAGDAEAGQPGSVVAGGQSVLPLATAADPAAALAAVTGQQATGTAVQVLSVPADEGFWVGTSDTDRVWVQLTGEAGESPYQVQEGDTVDFEGTVVAHDAGFAGQVGVDPAEGADQLTQQAQHIEVAKSAVRLSA
;
A
#
# COMPACT_ATOMS: atom_id res chain seq x y z
N MET A 1 12.53 68.61 -4.37
CA MET A 1 11.05 68.60 -4.39
C MET A 1 10.59 68.14 -5.76
N SER A 2 10.23 66.87 -5.88
CA SER A 2 9.52 66.27 -7.01
C SER A 2 9.03 64.91 -6.51
N GLU A 3 7.76 64.88 -6.12
CA GLU A 3 7.02 63.66 -5.80
C GLU A 3 6.69 62.92 -7.11
N SER A 4 6.85 61.60 -7.12
CA SER A 4 6.27 60.73 -8.15
C SER A 4 5.65 59.54 -7.44
N ARG A 5 4.33 59.47 -7.54
CA ARG A 5 3.45 58.50 -6.88
C ARG A 5 3.52 57.11 -7.55
N PRO A 6 3.24 56.03 -6.79
CA PRO A 6 3.29 54.65 -7.27
C PRO A 6 2.05 54.24 -8.08
N PRO A 7 2.15 53.25 -8.99
CA PRO A 7 0.99 52.66 -9.63
C PRO A 7 0.31 51.64 -8.71
N THR A 8 -0.96 51.90 -8.41
CA THR A 8 -1.90 50.96 -7.79
C THR A 8 -2.31 49.89 -8.82
N SER A 9 -1.84 48.66 -8.63
CA SER A 9 -2.35 47.48 -9.34
C SER A 9 -3.47 46.84 -8.51
N THR A 10 -4.72 47.01 -8.94
CA THR A 10 -5.89 46.33 -8.37
C THR A 10 -6.25 45.16 -9.27
N GLY A 11 -5.55 44.04 -9.11
CA GLY A 11 -5.91 42.76 -9.72
C GLY A 11 -6.93 42.05 -8.85
N ALA A 12 -8.19 42.01 -9.29
CA ALA A 12 -9.26 41.26 -8.63
C ALA A 12 -9.04 39.73 -8.77
N PRO A 13 -9.21 38.93 -7.71
CA PRO A 13 -9.10 37.48 -7.79
C PRO A 13 -10.26 36.89 -8.61
N ARG A 14 -9.91 36.08 -9.62
CA ARG A 14 -10.87 35.34 -10.44
C ARG A 14 -11.34 34.08 -9.70
N GLY A 15 -12.61 34.10 -9.29
CA GLY A 15 -13.58 33.01 -9.54
C GLY A 15 -13.37 31.66 -8.85
N ALA A 16 -13.81 31.56 -7.60
CA ALA A 16 -14.28 30.30 -7.03
C ALA A 16 -15.76 30.12 -7.39
N THR A 17 -16.10 29.10 -8.19
CA THR A 17 -17.48 28.65 -8.37
C THR A 17 -17.79 27.55 -7.35
N PRO A 18 -18.76 27.75 -6.43
CA PRO A 18 -19.30 26.65 -5.64
C PRO A 18 -20.26 25.84 -6.52
N ILE A 19 -19.96 24.57 -6.73
CA ILE A 19 -20.88 23.63 -7.39
C ILE A 19 -21.15 22.50 -6.40
N GLY A 20 -22.40 22.36 -5.96
CA GLY A 20 -22.87 21.13 -5.33
C GLY A 20 -23.33 21.21 -3.87
N ALA A 21 -24.17 22.19 -3.53
CA ALA A 21 -25.11 22.01 -2.42
C ALA A 21 -26.29 21.16 -2.93
N GLY A 22 -26.36 19.88 -2.53
CA GLY A 22 -27.50 19.02 -2.89
C GLY A 22 -27.42 17.60 -2.32
N GLY A 23 -28.19 17.34 -1.26
CA GLY A 23 -28.54 15.99 -0.80
C GLY A 23 -28.14 15.73 0.66
N SER A 24 -28.97 16.07 1.65
CA SER A 24 -29.98 15.14 2.18
C SER A 24 -29.38 13.76 2.45
N GLY A 25 -28.97 13.44 3.67
CA GLY A 25 -29.93 13.10 4.71
C GLY A 25 -30.19 11.59 4.74
N GLY A 26 -29.46 10.89 5.62
CA GLY A 26 -29.92 9.66 6.28
C GLY A 26 -30.11 8.40 5.45
N ARG A 27 -29.04 7.59 5.28
CA ARG A 27 -29.16 6.14 4.94
C ARG A 27 -28.09 5.25 5.60
N LYS A 28 -27.67 5.52 6.84
CA LYS A 28 -26.78 4.57 7.57
C LYS A 28 -27.53 3.49 8.37
N LYS A 29 -28.88 3.49 8.35
CA LYS A 29 -29.69 2.46 9.02
C LYS A 29 -29.97 1.22 8.17
N GLY A 30 -29.59 1.22 6.88
CA GLY A 30 -29.77 0.05 6.00
C GLY A 30 -28.65 -0.99 6.08
N LEU A 31 -27.41 -0.57 6.37
CA LEU A 31 -26.27 -1.48 6.39
C LEU A 31 -26.34 -2.47 7.58
N LEU A 32 -26.80 -2.00 8.75
CA LEU A 32 -26.95 -2.83 9.96
C LEU A 32 -28.03 -3.92 9.81
N LEU A 33 -29.09 -3.68 9.04
CA LEU A 33 -30.10 -4.72 8.74
C LEU A 33 -29.56 -5.76 7.76
N GLY A 34 -28.74 -5.34 6.78
CA GLY A 34 -28.10 -6.25 5.84
C GLY A 34 -27.12 -7.22 6.50
N THR A 35 -26.26 -6.72 7.39
CA THR A 35 -25.30 -7.56 8.12
C THR A 35 -25.99 -8.51 9.09
N LEU A 36 -27.05 -8.08 9.78
CA LEU A 36 -27.79 -8.95 10.72
C LEU A 36 -28.51 -10.10 9.97
N LEU A 37 -29.06 -9.85 8.79
CA LEU A 37 -29.68 -10.88 7.96
C LEU A 37 -28.63 -11.86 7.40
N LEU A 38 -27.47 -11.36 6.98
CA LEU A 38 -26.35 -12.20 6.51
C LEU A 38 -25.83 -13.11 7.63
N VAL A 39 -25.62 -12.58 8.84
CA VAL A 39 -25.16 -13.35 10.01
C VAL A 39 -26.20 -14.41 10.40
N ALA A 40 -27.50 -14.07 10.37
CA ALA A 40 -28.56 -15.04 10.63
C ALA A 40 -28.59 -16.18 9.58
N LEU A 41 -28.31 -15.87 8.31
CA LEU A 41 -28.28 -16.85 7.23
C LEU A 41 -27.05 -17.77 7.33
N ILE A 42 -25.89 -17.23 7.69
CA ILE A 42 -24.66 -18.02 7.96
C ILE A 42 -24.87 -18.92 9.18
N ALA A 43 -25.45 -18.40 10.27
CA ALA A 43 -25.77 -19.21 11.45
C ALA A 43 -26.76 -20.33 11.14
N LEU A 44 -27.75 -20.08 10.28
CA LEU A 44 -28.69 -21.10 9.80
C LEU A 44 -27.98 -22.19 8.97
N LEU A 45 -27.04 -21.82 8.09
CA LEU A 45 -26.25 -22.78 7.31
C LEU A 45 -25.31 -23.63 8.19
N LEU A 46 -24.73 -23.04 9.24
CA LEU A 46 -23.90 -23.77 10.20
C LEU A 46 -24.73 -24.73 11.06
N LEU A 47 -25.95 -24.33 11.46
CA LEU A 47 -26.88 -25.20 12.18
C LEU A 47 -27.39 -26.36 11.29
N LEU A 48 -27.60 -26.12 10.00
CA LEU A 48 -27.94 -27.18 9.04
C LEU A 48 -26.75 -28.14 8.81
N SER A 49 -25.52 -27.64 8.84
CA SER A 49 -24.31 -28.47 8.67
C SER A 49 -23.99 -29.35 9.87
N GLN A 50 -24.51 -29.04 11.07
CA GLN A 50 -24.37 -29.90 12.26
C GLN A 50 -25.48 -30.94 12.43
N CYS A 51 -26.47 -30.96 11.53
CA CYS A 51 -27.59 -31.91 11.57
C CYS A 51 -27.58 -32.91 10.40
N GLY A 52 -26.39 -33.18 9.85
CA GLY A 52 -26.15 -34.25 8.87
C GLY A 52 -25.25 -35.31 9.48
N GLY A 53 -25.83 -36.18 10.30
CA GLY A 53 -25.16 -37.31 10.95
C GLY A 53 -24.85 -38.47 10.00
N ASP A 54 -23.85 -39.22 10.44
CA ASP A 54 -23.39 -40.57 10.11
C ASP A 54 -24.27 -41.44 9.19
N ASP A 55 -23.64 -42.11 8.22
CA ASP A 55 -23.55 -43.58 8.22
C ASP A 55 -22.62 -44.12 7.11
N ASP A 56 -22.06 -45.29 7.42
CA ASP A 56 -21.50 -46.36 6.59
C ASP A 56 -19.99 -46.44 6.26
N ASP A 57 -19.41 -47.42 6.94
CA ASP A 57 -18.21 -48.18 6.63
C ASP A 57 -18.13 -48.62 5.16
N SER A 58 -16.95 -48.53 4.56
CA SER A 58 -16.54 -49.40 3.45
C SER A 58 -15.02 -49.52 3.38
N GLU A 59 -14.52 -50.58 4.02
CA GLU A 59 -13.27 -51.23 3.67
C GLU A 59 -13.32 -51.63 2.17
N GLY A 60 -12.29 -51.27 1.38
CA GLY A 60 -12.28 -51.72 -0.02
C GLY A 60 -11.22 -51.13 -0.93
N ASN A 61 -10.08 -51.83 -0.98
CA ASN A 61 -9.39 -52.23 -2.22
C ASN A 61 -8.49 -51.23 -3.00
N ALA A 62 -7.23 -51.68 -3.05
CA ALA A 62 -6.21 -51.54 -4.09
C ALA A 62 -6.63 -51.05 -5.49
N ALA A 63 -5.78 -50.18 -6.06
CA ALA A 63 -5.19 -50.21 -7.41
C ALA A 63 -4.73 -48.78 -7.76
N ASP A 64 -3.45 -48.59 -8.09
CA ASP A 64 -3.02 -48.27 -9.46
C ASP A 64 -3.39 -46.81 -9.84
N SER A 65 -2.44 -45.89 -9.94
CA SER A 65 -1.71 -45.75 -11.21
C SER A 65 -0.47 -44.88 -11.01
N THR A 66 0.68 -45.49 -11.28
CA THR A 66 1.88 -44.81 -11.75
C THR A 66 1.52 -44.11 -13.07
N SER A 67 1.75 -42.81 -13.17
CA SER A 67 1.80 -42.13 -14.46
C SER A 67 3.03 -41.25 -14.50
N GLU A 68 4.04 -41.79 -15.15
CA GLU A 68 5.16 -41.09 -15.74
C GLU A 68 4.65 -39.89 -16.56
N SER A 69 5.25 -38.72 -16.37
CA SER A 69 5.07 -37.58 -17.27
C SER A 69 6.44 -36.99 -17.57
N THR A 70 7.11 -37.69 -18.48
CA THR A 70 7.80 -37.18 -19.67
C THR A 70 8.41 -35.79 -19.57
N GLN A 71 9.72 -35.79 -19.33
CA GLN A 71 10.64 -34.72 -19.66
C GLN A 71 10.50 -34.34 -21.14
N SER A 72 10.31 -33.05 -21.41
CA SER A 72 10.51 -32.48 -22.75
C SER A 72 11.50 -31.33 -22.65
N SER A 73 12.71 -31.64 -23.06
CA SER A 73 13.81 -30.72 -23.31
C SER A 73 13.63 -30.08 -24.68
N SER A 74 13.62 -28.74 -24.73
CA SER A 74 13.85 -28.01 -25.97
C SER A 74 14.53 -26.69 -25.67
N SER A 75 15.85 -26.69 -25.85
CA SER A 75 16.68 -25.49 -26.02
C SER A 75 16.33 -24.81 -27.35
N PRO A 76 16.27 -23.47 -27.38
CA PRO A 76 16.60 -22.73 -28.58
C PRO A 76 17.90 -21.94 -28.38
N SER A 77 18.91 -22.32 -29.16
CA SER A 77 20.05 -21.50 -29.50
C SER A 77 19.62 -20.42 -30.50
N SER A 78 19.92 -19.16 -30.22
CA SER A 78 20.05 -18.14 -31.26
C SER A 78 21.12 -17.12 -30.89
N THR A 79 22.20 -17.22 -31.65
CA THR A 79 23.34 -16.32 -31.74
C THR A 79 22.91 -15.04 -32.48
N GLY A 80 22.93 -13.91 -31.77
CA GLY A 80 22.76 -12.58 -32.34
C GLY A 80 23.95 -11.69 -31.95
N SER A 81 24.98 -11.67 -32.78
CA SER A 81 26.11 -10.75 -32.67
C SER A 81 25.70 -9.35 -33.11
N GLY A 82 25.51 -8.44 -32.16
CA GLY A 82 25.39 -7.00 -32.39
C GLY A 82 26.56 -6.27 -31.73
N SER A 83 27.60 -5.97 -32.51
CA SER A 83 28.61 -4.97 -32.13
C SER A 83 27.96 -3.60 -32.09
N GLY A 84 27.71 -3.09 -30.88
CA GLY A 84 27.20 -1.76 -30.62
C GLY A 84 28.14 -1.01 -29.68
N SER A 85 28.87 -0.07 -30.27
CA SER A 85 29.62 1.05 -29.69
C SER A 85 29.57 1.22 -28.16
N SER A 86 30.71 0.97 -27.53
CA SER A 86 31.02 1.29 -26.14
C SER A 86 31.09 2.80 -25.91
N THR A 87 29.99 3.40 -25.48
CA THR A 87 30.05 4.59 -24.63
C THR A 87 30.25 4.13 -23.19
N SER A 88 31.48 4.27 -22.69
CA SER A 88 31.81 4.13 -21.27
C SER A 88 31.08 5.21 -20.47
N GLY A 89 29.79 5.00 -20.19
CA GLY A 89 29.12 5.63 -19.07
C GLY A 89 29.49 4.83 -17.83
N SER A 90 30.31 5.40 -16.96
CA SER A 90 30.51 4.88 -15.61
C SER A 90 29.15 4.52 -15.01
N PRO A 91 28.91 3.27 -14.57
CA PRO A 91 27.83 3.02 -13.64
C PRO A 91 28.23 3.74 -12.36
N SER A 92 27.76 4.98 -12.22
CA SER A 92 27.69 5.61 -10.91
C SER A 92 26.70 4.78 -10.13
N ALA A 93 27.20 3.71 -9.51
CA ALA A 93 26.66 3.16 -8.28
C ALA A 93 26.84 4.22 -7.19
N GLY A 94 26.23 5.39 -7.42
CA GLY A 94 25.80 6.23 -6.34
C GLY A 94 24.66 5.44 -5.74
N ALA A 95 24.92 4.82 -4.59
CA ALA A 95 23.94 4.93 -3.52
C ALA A 95 23.68 6.45 -3.39
N GLY A 96 22.78 6.96 -4.23
CA GLY A 96 22.44 8.36 -4.22
C GLY A 96 21.87 8.60 -2.85
N ASP A 97 22.52 9.46 -2.08
CA ASP A 97 21.90 10.10 -0.94
C ASP A 97 20.50 10.52 -1.41
N ALA A 98 19.48 9.83 -0.90
CA ALA A 98 18.11 10.11 -1.29
C ALA A 98 17.83 11.51 -0.75
N GLU A 99 17.81 12.50 -1.64
CA GLU A 99 17.66 13.89 -1.24
C GLU A 99 16.25 14.04 -0.65
N ALA A 100 16.20 14.24 0.66
CA ALA A 100 14.94 14.47 1.35
C ALA A 100 14.21 15.62 0.67
N GLY A 101 12.94 15.40 0.32
CA GLY A 101 12.12 16.40 -0.37
C GLY A 101 11.97 16.19 -1.88
N GLN A 102 12.56 15.15 -2.48
CA GLN A 102 12.23 14.79 -3.86
C GLN A 102 10.79 14.25 -3.94
N PRO A 103 9.94 14.73 -4.89
CA PRO A 103 8.60 14.19 -5.08
C PRO A 103 8.60 12.69 -5.36
N GLY A 104 7.64 11.97 -4.78
CA GLY A 104 7.52 10.51 -4.91
C GLY A 104 8.52 9.74 -4.05
N SER A 105 9.17 10.37 -3.07
CA SER A 105 10.18 9.72 -2.23
C SER A 105 9.70 9.48 -0.81
N VAL A 106 10.15 8.35 -0.24
CA VAL A 106 10.07 8.06 1.20
C VAL A 106 11.50 7.85 1.69
N VAL A 107 11.94 8.65 2.66
CA VAL A 107 13.31 8.63 3.19
C VAL A 107 13.29 8.37 4.69
N ALA A 108 14.11 7.44 5.18
CA ALA A 108 14.31 7.19 6.61
C ALA A 108 15.80 6.99 6.90
N GLY A 109 16.34 7.66 7.92
CA GLY A 109 17.77 7.59 8.25
C GLY A 109 18.71 8.01 7.11
N GLY A 110 18.24 8.86 6.19
CA GLY A 110 18.98 9.26 4.99
C GLY A 110 18.93 8.25 3.82
N GLN A 111 18.22 7.13 3.97
CA GLN A 111 18.06 6.11 2.95
C GLN A 111 16.66 6.14 2.35
N SER A 112 16.55 5.90 1.04
CA SER A 112 15.24 5.71 0.41
C SER A 112 14.62 4.38 0.85
N VAL A 113 13.37 4.41 1.32
CA VAL A 113 12.65 3.25 1.86
C VAL A 113 12.11 2.33 0.76
N LEU A 114 11.65 2.89 -0.38
CA LEU A 114 11.02 2.11 -1.46
C LEU A 114 11.98 1.05 -2.06
N PRO A 115 13.25 1.36 -2.39
CA PRO A 115 14.20 0.34 -2.84
C PRO A 115 14.54 -0.72 -1.77
N LEU A 116 14.46 -0.37 -0.48
CA LEU A 116 14.67 -1.35 0.61
C LEU A 116 13.49 -2.32 0.69
N ALA A 117 12.28 -1.83 0.47
CA ALA A 117 11.04 -2.60 0.48
C ALA A 117 10.94 -3.62 -0.68
N THR A 118 11.77 -3.48 -1.71
CA THR A 118 11.89 -4.38 -2.88
C THR A 118 13.22 -5.13 -2.96
N ALA A 119 14.06 -5.02 -1.93
CA ALA A 119 15.32 -5.74 -1.86
C ALA A 119 15.10 -7.27 -1.89
N ALA A 120 16.16 -8.03 -2.18
CA ALA A 120 16.10 -9.49 -2.17
C ALA A 120 15.72 -10.08 -0.79
N ASP A 121 16.06 -9.35 0.29
CA ASP A 121 15.62 -9.61 1.66
C ASP A 121 15.09 -8.28 2.25
N PRO A 122 13.80 -7.97 2.04
CA PRO A 122 13.24 -6.68 2.42
C PRO A 122 13.20 -6.51 3.95
N ALA A 123 12.95 -7.58 4.70
CA ALA A 123 12.97 -7.55 6.17
C ALA A 123 14.34 -7.16 6.72
N ALA A 124 15.43 -7.75 6.21
CA ALA A 124 16.77 -7.37 6.64
C ALA A 124 17.13 -5.94 6.23
N ALA A 125 16.70 -5.51 5.03
CA ALA A 125 16.99 -4.18 4.50
C ALA A 125 16.26 -3.06 5.28
N LEU A 126 14.96 -3.24 5.54
CA LEU A 126 14.14 -2.28 6.30
C LEU A 126 14.43 -2.31 7.81
N ALA A 127 14.90 -3.44 8.36
CA ALA A 127 15.39 -3.52 9.74
C ALA A 127 16.53 -2.52 10.02
N ALA A 128 17.36 -2.21 9.01
CA ALA A 128 18.48 -1.27 9.16
C ALA A 128 18.04 0.18 9.44
N VAL A 129 16.81 0.55 9.07
CA VAL A 129 16.23 1.88 9.30
C VAL A 129 15.10 1.88 10.34
N THR A 130 14.92 0.77 11.08
CA THR A 130 13.90 0.68 12.13
C THR A 130 14.17 1.68 13.25
N GLY A 131 13.11 2.33 13.74
CA GLY A 131 13.16 3.40 14.74
C GLY A 131 13.62 4.75 14.19
N GLN A 132 13.97 4.84 12.91
CA GLN A 132 14.28 6.12 12.27
C GLN A 132 13.00 6.86 11.87
N GLN A 133 13.07 8.20 11.94
CA GLN A 133 12.05 9.07 11.36
C GLN A 133 12.01 8.85 9.84
N ALA A 134 10.82 8.58 9.32
CA ALA A 134 10.51 8.53 7.90
C ALA A 134 9.81 9.83 7.47
N THR A 135 10.20 10.34 6.31
CA THR A 135 9.56 11.48 5.64
C THR A 135 9.12 11.04 4.24
N GLY A 136 7.81 11.11 3.99
CA GLY A 136 7.25 10.97 2.65
C GLY A 136 7.02 12.33 2.03
N THR A 137 7.50 12.55 0.80
CA THR A 137 7.26 13.79 0.04
C THR A 137 6.58 13.49 -1.28
N ALA A 138 5.39 14.07 -1.47
CA ALA A 138 4.52 13.88 -2.62
C ALA A 138 4.45 12.42 -3.08
N VAL A 139 4.16 11.50 -2.15
CA VAL A 139 4.14 10.06 -2.41
C VAL A 139 2.75 9.63 -2.85
N GLN A 140 2.68 8.86 -3.93
CA GLN A 140 1.43 8.33 -4.46
C GLN A 140 0.86 7.27 -3.53
N VAL A 141 -0.41 7.42 -3.17
CA VAL A 141 -1.24 6.39 -2.53
C VAL A 141 -1.73 5.44 -3.61
N LEU A 142 -1.37 4.17 -3.48
CA LEU A 142 -1.66 3.12 -4.46
C LEU A 142 -2.94 2.35 -4.13
N SER A 143 -3.26 2.18 -2.85
CA SER A 143 -4.50 1.54 -2.40
C SER A 143 -4.75 1.83 -0.92
N VAL A 144 -6.02 1.73 -0.50
CA VAL A 144 -6.48 1.94 0.89
C VAL A 144 -7.30 0.72 1.35
N PRO A 145 -6.65 -0.42 1.63
CA PRO A 145 -7.33 -1.66 2.03
C PRO A 145 -8.10 -1.54 3.34
N ALA A 146 -7.58 -0.73 4.26
CA ALA A 146 -8.07 -0.59 5.62
C ALA A 146 -8.35 0.88 5.97
N ASP A 147 -9.18 1.10 6.98
CA ASP A 147 -9.43 2.43 7.53
C ASP A 147 -8.24 2.97 8.33
N GLU A 148 -7.35 2.09 8.76
CA GLU A 148 -6.19 2.42 9.58
C GLU A 148 -4.86 2.42 8.80
N GLY A 149 -4.86 2.23 7.48
CA GLY A 149 -3.61 2.33 6.71
C GLY A 149 -3.79 2.23 5.21
N PHE A 150 -2.70 2.52 4.49
CA PHE A 150 -2.68 2.55 3.03
C PHE A 150 -1.29 2.22 2.49
N TRP A 151 -1.25 1.77 1.23
CA TRP A 151 -0.01 1.51 0.51
C TRP A 151 0.45 2.77 -0.21
N VAL A 152 1.74 3.10 -0.08
CA VAL A 152 2.39 4.16 -0.87
C VAL A 152 3.56 3.62 -1.65
N GLY A 153 3.82 4.15 -2.84
CA GLY A 153 4.93 3.70 -3.67
C GLY A 153 4.80 4.08 -5.13
N THR A 154 5.49 3.35 -6.00
CA THR A 154 5.45 3.56 -7.45
C THR A 154 4.72 2.44 -8.20
N SER A 155 4.53 1.27 -7.58
CA SER A 155 3.83 0.12 -8.15
C SER A 155 3.39 -0.87 -7.07
N ASP A 156 2.60 -1.88 -7.43
CA ASP A 156 2.16 -2.93 -6.50
C ASP A 156 3.32 -3.77 -5.91
N THR A 157 4.47 -3.78 -6.56
CA THR A 157 5.67 -4.44 -6.01
C THR A 157 6.57 -3.47 -5.27
N ASP A 158 6.61 -2.21 -5.70
CA ASP A 158 7.45 -1.15 -5.12
C ASP A 158 6.63 -0.21 -4.24
N ARG A 159 6.30 -0.71 -3.04
CA ARG A 159 5.45 -0.02 -2.08
C ARG A 159 5.77 -0.39 -0.63
N VAL A 160 5.39 0.48 0.29
CA VAL A 160 5.49 0.30 1.74
C VAL A 160 4.16 0.65 2.41
N TRP A 161 3.82 -0.06 3.49
CA TRP A 161 2.60 0.19 4.26
C TRP A 161 2.78 1.38 5.20
N VAL A 162 1.79 2.28 5.20
CA VAL A 162 1.65 3.38 6.14
C VAL A 162 0.48 3.09 7.07
N GLN A 163 0.77 2.89 8.34
CA GLN A 163 -0.23 2.72 9.40
C GLN A 163 -0.55 4.07 10.04
N LEU A 164 -1.82 4.41 10.06
CA LEU A 164 -2.35 5.59 10.71
C LEU A 164 -2.55 5.35 12.21
N THR A 165 -1.95 6.19 13.05
CA THR A 165 -2.09 6.16 14.51
C THR A 165 -2.83 7.40 15.04
N GLY A 166 -3.36 7.30 16.26
CA GLY A 166 -4.09 8.39 16.93
C GLY A 166 -5.61 8.21 16.97
N GLU A 167 -6.28 9.03 17.80
CA GLU A 167 -7.71 8.87 18.10
C GLU A 167 -8.60 9.11 16.87
N ALA A 168 -9.69 8.35 16.80
CA ALA A 168 -10.75 8.56 15.83
C ALA A 168 -11.46 9.89 16.12
N GLY A 169 -11.29 10.88 15.25
CA GLY A 169 -12.04 12.14 15.31
C GLY A 169 -11.25 13.40 14.99
N GLU A 170 -9.91 13.33 14.93
CA GLU A 170 -9.09 14.55 14.90
C GLU A 170 -8.58 14.97 13.51
N SER A 171 -8.91 14.26 12.42
CA SER A 171 -8.60 14.76 11.08
C SER A 171 -9.72 14.46 10.06
N PRO A 172 -10.24 15.47 9.34
CA PRO A 172 -11.33 15.29 8.37
C PRO A 172 -10.86 14.68 7.04
N TYR A 173 -9.55 14.49 6.87
CA TYR A 173 -9.00 14.01 5.61
C TYR A 173 -9.10 12.49 5.51
N GLN A 174 -9.87 12.01 4.54
CA GLN A 174 -9.91 10.62 4.13
C GLN A 174 -8.94 10.45 2.95
N VAL A 175 -7.83 9.77 3.21
CA VAL A 175 -6.88 9.35 2.18
C VAL A 175 -7.61 8.41 1.21
N GLN A 176 -7.41 8.63 -0.09
CA GLN A 176 -7.98 7.84 -1.17
C GLN A 176 -6.88 7.32 -2.08
N GLU A 177 -7.15 6.21 -2.75
CA GLU A 177 -6.32 5.76 -3.87
C GLU A 177 -6.22 6.86 -4.93
N GLY A 178 -5.01 7.10 -5.44
CA GLY A 178 -4.76 8.19 -6.38
C GLY A 178 -4.31 9.49 -5.71
N ASP A 179 -4.44 9.64 -4.39
CA ASP A 179 -3.91 10.81 -3.70
C ASP A 179 -2.38 10.87 -3.71
N THR A 180 -1.84 12.08 -3.69
CA THR A 180 -0.43 12.32 -3.43
C THR A 180 -0.29 12.97 -2.06
N VAL A 181 0.50 12.37 -1.17
CA VAL A 181 0.57 12.76 0.24
C VAL A 181 1.98 13.11 0.70
N ASP A 182 2.05 14.04 1.64
CA ASP A 182 3.22 14.32 2.47
C ASP A 182 2.97 13.80 3.88
N PHE A 183 3.97 13.20 4.51
CA PHE A 183 3.86 12.71 5.88
C PHE A 183 5.20 12.63 6.62
N GLU A 184 5.12 12.63 7.94
CA GLU A 184 6.22 12.31 8.86
C GLU A 184 5.79 11.16 9.78
N GLY A 185 6.59 10.10 9.86
CA GLY A 185 6.31 8.92 10.69
C GLY A 185 7.56 8.22 11.19
N THR A 186 7.40 7.05 11.79
CA THR A 186 8.53 6.21 12.25
C THR A 186 8.48 4.85 11.59
N VAL A 187 9.62 4.32 11.17
CA VAL A 187 9.70 2.92 10.71
C VAL A 187 9.64 1.98 11.91
N VAL A 188 8.67 1.07 11.94
CA VAL A 188 8.42 0.16 13.06
C VAL A 188 8.35 -1.28 12.55
N ALA A 189 8.96 -2.20 13.30
CA ALA A 189 8.88 -3.63 13.02
C ALA A 189 7.52 -4.19 13.46
N HIS A 190 7.02 -5.18 12.74
CA HIS A 190 5.81 -5.91 13.10
C HIS A 190 6.01 -7.42 13.02
N ASP A 191 5.10 -8.19 13.62
CA ASP A 191 5.11 -9.64 13.56
C ASP A 191 4.39 -10.20 12.32
N ALA A 192 4.60 -11.48 12.02
CA ALA A 192 4.04 -12.12 10.82
C ALA A 192 2.50 -12.15 10.78
N GLY A 193 1.80 -11.90 11.89
CA GLY A 193 0.34 -11.80 11.93
C GLY A 193 -0.20 -10.40 11.65
N PHE A 194 0.67 -9.39 11.52
CA PHE A 194 0.28 -7.98 11.44
C PHE A 194 -0.68 -7.67 10.29
N ALA A 195 -0.44 -8.21 9.08
CA ALA A 195 -1.33 -7.95 7.95
C ALA A 195 -2.80 -8.31 8.24
N GLY A 196 -3.04 -9.45 8.89
CA GLY A 196 -4.38 -9.85 9.31
C GLY A 196 -4.96 -8.99 10.44
N GLN A 197 -4.10 -8.44 11.32
CA GLN A 197 -4.52 -7.53 12.38
C GLN A 197 -5.01 -6.19 11.83
N VAL A 198 -4.34 -5.67 10.79
CA VAL A 198 -4.70 -4.40 10.12
C VAL A 198 -5.69 -4.59 8.97
N GLY A 199 -6.22 -5.81 8.79
CA GLY A 199 -7.28 -6.10 7.83
C GLY A 199 -6.83 -6.15 6.36
N VAL A 200 -5.54 -6.31 6.07
CA VAL A 200 -5.01 -6.46 4.71
C VAL A 200 -5.11 -7.93 4.30
N ASP A 201 -5.78 -8.21 3.19
CA ASP A 201 -5.92 -9.56 2.65
C ASP A 201 -4.83 -9.92 1.61
N PRO A 202 -4.74 -11.19 1.15
CA PRO A 202 -3.73 -11.59 0.17
C PRO A 202 -3.79 -10.85 -1.18
N ALA A 203 -4.99 -10.50 -1.66
CA ALA A 203 -5.17 -9.73 -2.90
C ALA A 203 -4.74 -8.26 -2.72
N GLU A 204 -4.78 -7.77 -1.49
CA GLU A 204 -4.39 -6.42 -1.10
C GLU A 204 -2.92 -6.29 -0.68
N GLY A 205 -2.15 -7.40 -0.70
CA GLY A 205 -0.71 -7.38 -0.43
C GLY A 205 -0.28 -7.89 0.95
N ALA A 206 -1.09 -8.71 1.63
CA ALA A 206 -0.73 -9.27 2.95
C ALA A 206 0.62 -10.03 2.95
N ASP A 207 0.90 -10.79 1.89
CA ASP A 207 2.16 -11.55 1.77
C ASP A 207 3.37 -10.61 1.69
N GLN A 208 3.22 -9.49 0.98
CA GLN A 208 4.27 -8.47 0.86
C GLN A 208 4.50 -7.78 2.20
N LEU A 209 3.44 -7.38 2.89
CA LEU A 209 3.55 -6.75 4.21
C LEU A 209 4.26 -7.68 5.20
N THR A 210 3.88 -8.96 5.21
CA THR A 210 4.51 -10.00 6.05
C THR A 210 5.99 -10.20 5.72
N GLN A 211 6.35 -10.22 4.44
CA GLN A 211 7.75 -10.34 4.00
C GLN A 211 8.58 -9.11 4.36
N GLN A 212 7.99 -7.92 4.33
CA GLN A 212 8.67 -6.68 4.68
C GLN A 212 8.95 -6.60 6.18
N ALA A 213 8.11 -7.16 7.05
CA ALA A 213 8.26 -7.18 8.51
C ALA A 213 8.42 -5.79 9.19
N GLN A 214 8.27 -4.71 8.42
CA GLN A 214 8.32 -3.32 8.84
C GLN A 214 7.24 -2.51 8.12
N HIS A 215 6.83 -1.42 8.75
CA HIS A 215 5.88 -0.46 8.21
C HIS A 215 6.18 0.95 8.76
N ILE A 216 5.46 1.97 8.29
CA ILE A 216 5.63 3.34 8.79
C ILE A 216 4.40 3.71 9.63
N GLU A 217 4.60 4.01 10.90
CA GLU A 217 3.55 4.58 11.74
C GLU A 217 3.52 6.10 11.58
N VAL A 218 2.37 6.64 11.21
CA VAL A 218 2.13 8.06 10.96
C VAL A 218 0.92 8.51 11.76
N ALA A 219 1.05 9.57 12.54
CA ALA A 219 -0.12 10.17 13.20
C ALA A 219 -1.11 10.68 12.13
N LYS A 220 -2.41 10.44 12.30
CA LYS A 220 -3.45 10.91 11.36
C LYS A 220 -3.35 12.41 11.04
N SER A 221 -2.95 13.22 12.02
CA SER A 221 -2.75 14.67 11.88
C SER A 221 -1.47 15.10 11.14
N ALA A 222 -0.54 14.15 10.91
CA ALA A 222 0.71 14.38 10.20
C ALA A 222 0.61 14.09 8.69
N VAL A 223 -0.47 13.48 8.22
CA VAL A 223 -0.71 13.27 6.78
C VAL A 223 -1.34 14.52 6.16
N ARG A 224 -0.80 14.95 5.03
CA ARG A 224 -1.29 16.08 4.25
C ARG A 224 -1.36 15.71 2.78
N LEU A 225 -2.32 16.29 2.06
CA LEU A 225 -2.26 16.29 0.60
C LEU A 225 -1.07 17.14 0.13
N SER A 226 -0.32 16.58 -0.81
CA SER A 226 0.68 17.35 -1.55
C SER A 226 0.00 18.22 -2.60
N ALA A 227 0.58 19.39 -2.85
CA ALA A 227 0.02 20.43 -3.72
C ALA A 227 0.52 20.35 -5.17
#